data_AF-A0AA42YY70-F1
#
_entry.id   AF-A0AA42YY70-F1
#
_cell.length_a   1.000
_cell.length_b   1.000
_cell.length_c   1.000
_cell.angle_alpha   90.00
_cell.angle_beta   90.00
_cell.angle_gamma   90.00
#
_symmetry.space_group_name_H-M   'P 1'
#
loop_
_entity.id
_entity.type
_entity.pdbx_description
1 polymer ?
#
loop_
_entity_poly.entity_id
_entity_poly.type
_entity_poly.pdbx_seq_one_letter_code
_entity_poly.pdbx_strand_id
1 'polypeptide(L)'
;MFIFLDTETTGTDEDDRLCQIAFKTEDGLIVNELFNPGKPISIEAMSINHITNEMVKDKPRFKNSDAWKKLKDLIINENKIIVAHNAKFDVGMLNKEDIHPQKTICTYKMARFLDKEGQIPQYNL
;
A
#
# COMPACT_ATOMS: atom_id res chain seq x y z
N MET A 1 -13.09 -11.90 5.26
CA MET A 1 -13.37 -10.63 4.58
C MET A 1 -12.06 -10.04 4.08
N PHE A 2 -12.02 -9.54 2.85
CA PHE A 2 -10.82 -9.01 2.20
C PHE A 2 -10.67 -7.48 2.38
N ILE A 3 -9.43 -7.03 2.40
CA ILE A 3 -9.04 -5.63 2.24
C ILE A 3 -8.21 -5.55 0.96
N PHE A 4 -8.69 -4.84 -0.04
CA PHE A 4 -7.91 -4.50 -1.23
C PHE A 4 -7.08 -3.26 -0.90
N LEU A 5 -5.76 -3.35 -1.02
CA LEU A 5 -4.84 -2.32 -0.52
C LEU A 5 -3.77 -2.03 -1.55
N ASP A 6 -3.38 -0.76 -1.60
CA ASP A 6 -2.29 -0.25 -2.41
C ASP A 6 -1.57 0.89 -1.67
N THR A 7 -0.26 1.04 -1.92
CA THR A 7 0.58 2.06 -1.27
C THR A 7 1.41 2.81 -2.28
N GLU A 8 1.50 4.13 -2.08
CA GLU A 8 2.46 4.97 -2.80
C GLU A 8 3.54 5.46 -1.85
N THR A 9 4.76 5.54 -2.36
CA THR A 9 5.96 5.65 -1.52
C THR A 9 6.96 6.65 -2.09
N THR A 10 7.96 7.00 -1.28
CA THR A 10 9.05 7.89 -1.71
C THR A 10 10.01 7.26 -2.72
N GLY A 11 9.94 5.94 -2.90
CA GLY A 11 10.81 5.11 -3.73
C GLY A 11 10.68 3.63 -3.34
N THR A 12 11.58 2.78 -3.83
CA THR A 12 11.51 1.32 -3.61
C THR A 12 12.60 0.76 -2.69
N ASP A 13 13.41 1.62 -2.09
CA ASP A 13 14.53 1.25 -1.24
C ASP A 13 14.12 0.95 0.22
N GLU A 14 15.05 0.40 1.00
CA GLU A 14 14.80 0.00 2.39
C GLU A 14 14.41 1.19 3.29
N ASP A 15 14.94 2.38 3.04
CA ASP A 15 14.68 3.59 3.83
C ASP A 15 13.49 4.42 3.29
N ASP A 16 12.82 3.96 2.23
CA ASP A 16 11.66 4.65 1.67
C ASP A 16 10.41 4.52 2.54
N ARG A 17 9.55 5.52 2.44
CA ARG A 17 8.40 5.74 3.32
C ARG A 17 7.13 5.93 2.53
N LEU A 18 6.02 5.54 3.14
CA LEU A 18 4.68 5.71 2.60
C LEU A 18 4.29 7.19 2.52
N CYS A 19 3.78 7.62 1.37
CA CYS A 19 3.21 8.94 1.14
C CYS A 19 1.72 8.91 0.75
N GLN A 20 1.17 7.75 0.36
CA GLN A 20 -0.26 7.53 0.22
C GLN A 20 -0.63 6.12 0.67
N ILE A 21 -1.85 5.96 1.20
CA ILE A 21 -2.48 4.65 1.30
C ILE A 21 -3.89 4.69 0.73
N ALA A 22 -4.23 3.67 -0.06
CA ALA A 22 -5.58 3.44 -0.52
C ALA A 22 -6.00 2.02 -0.12
N PHE A 23 -7.19 1.90 0.47
CA PHE A 23 -7.77 0.58 0.72
C PHE A 23 -9.29 0.57 0.67
N LYS A 24 -9.83 -0.58 0.28
CA LYS A 24 -11.27 -0.86 0.22
C LYS A 24 -11.58 -2.20 0.87
N THR A 25 -12.69 -2.28 1.60
CA THR A 25 -13.21 -3.53 2.16
C THR A 25 -14.43 -4.02 1.38
N GLU A 26 -14.78 -5.30 1.54
CA GLU A 26 -15.97 -5.90 0.89
C GLU A 26 -17.28 -5.27 1.36
N ASP A 27 -17.34 -4.78 2.60
CA ASP A 27 -18.48 -4.08 3.20
C ASP A 27 -18.58 -2.59 2.80
N GLY A 28 -17.71 -2.13 1.91
CA GLY A 28 -17.85 -0.83 1.23
C GLY A 28 -17.10 0.33 1.87
N LEU A 29 -16.31 0.10 2.93
CA LEU A 29 -15.38 1.12 3.42
C LEU A 29 -14.31 1.40 2.35
N ILE A 30 -14.06 2.68 2.10
CA ILE A 30 -13.01 3.16 1.19
C ILE A 30 -12.20 4.22 1.93
N VAL A 31 -10.87 4.14 1.85
CA VAL A 31 -9.90 5.14 2.31
C VAL A 31 -8.93 5.40 1.16
N ASN A 32 -8.61 6.67 0.92
CA ASN A 32 -7.57 7.11 0.00
C ASN A 32 -7.03 8.45 0.53
N GLU A 33 -5.84 8.43 1.12
CA GLU A 33 -5.29 9.57 1.84
C GLU A 33 -3.78 9.73 1.59
N LEU A 34 -3.35 11.00 1.51
CA LEU A 34 -1.94 11.41 1.42
C LEU A 34 -1.37 11.72 2.80
N PHE A 35 -0.11 11.34 3.00
CA PHE A 35 0.62 11.54 4.25
C PHE A 35 2.00 12.14 3.99
N ASN A 36 2.50 12.89 4.96
CA ASN A 36 3.87 13.38 4.95
C ASN A 36 4.82 12.23 5.31
N PRO A 37 5.69 11.78 4.39
CA PRO A 37 6.62 10.67 4.63
C PRO A 37 7.82 11.05 5.52
N GLY A 38 8.02 12.34 5.80
CA GLY A 38 9.15 12.87 6.57
C GLY A 38 10.49 12.90 5.82
N LYS A 39 10.49 12.55 4.52
CA LYS A 39 11.63 12.64 3.61
C LYS A 39 11.15 13.05 2.20
N PRO A 40 12.03 13.55 1.32
CA PRO A 40 11.66 13.83 -0.06
C PRO A 40 11.24 12.57 -0.83
N ILE A 41 10.22 12.70 -1.67
CA ILE A 41 9.85 11.71 -2.70
C ILE A 41 10.85 11.81 -3.85
N SER A 42 11.41 10.69 -4.29
CA SER A 42 12.34 10.63 -5.42
C SER A 42 11.66 11.05 -6.73
N ILE A 43 12.44 11.60 -7.68
CA ILE A 43 11.94 11.99 -9.00
C ILE A 43 11.27 10.81 -9.72
N GLU A 44 11.87 9.62 -9.61
CA GLU A 44 11.34 8.39 -10.21
C GLU A 44 9.98 8.03 -9.63
N ALA A 45 9.84 8.00 -8.30
CA ALA A 45 8.55 7.73 -7.66
C ALA A 45 7.49 8.77 -8.06
N MET A 46 7.83 10.06 -8.07
CA MET A 46 6.92 11.12 -8.53
C MET A 46 6.52 10.95 -10.01
N SER A 47 7.41 10.42 -10.86
CA SER A 47 7.10 10.18 -12.27
C SER A 47 6.11 9.04 -12.49
N ILE A 48 6.03 8.11 -11.54
CA ILE A 48 5.14 6.94 -11.58
C ILE A 48 3.80 7.28 -10.93
N ASN A 49 3.81 7.76 -9.69
CA ASN A 49 2.59 7.95 -8.90
C ASN A 49 2.01 9.37 -8.93
N HIS A 50 2.74 10.31 -9.52
CA HIS A 50 2.33 11.71 -9.68
C HIS A 50 2.09 12.46 -8.35
N ILE A 51 2.63 11.97 -7.23
CA ILE A 51 2.56 12.64 -5.93
C ILE A 51 3.80 13.51 -5.76
N THR A 52 3.62 14.83 -5.66
CA THR A 52 4.75 15.74 -5.46
C THR A 52 5.02 16.00 -3.97
N ASN A 53 6.25 16.42 -3.66
CA ASN A 53 6.61 16.86 -2.31
C ASN A 53 5.67 17.98 -1.78
N GLU A 54 5.21 18.87 -2.67
CA GLU A 54 4.27 19.94 -2.30
C GLU A 54 2.89 19.42 -1.88
N MET A 55 2.43 18.31 -2.46
CA MET A 55 1.12 17.71 -2.12
C MET A 55 1.10 17.12 -0.70
N VAL A 56 2.25 16.70 -0.20
CA VAL A 56 2.38 15.98 1.08
C VAL A 56 2.98 16.82 2.19
N LYS A 57 3.54 18.00 1.92
CA LYS A 57 4.30 18.80 2.90
C LYS A 57 3.51 19.12 4.18
N ASP A 58 2.23 19.48 4.04
CA ASP A 58 1.36 19.89 5.16
C ASP A 58 0.44 18.76 5.64
N LYS A 59 0.62 17.54 5.11
CA LYS A 59 -0.19 16.38 5.50
C LYS A 59 0.28 15.80 6.84
N PRO A 60 -0.60 15.15 7.60
CA PRO A 60 -0.17 14.41 8.78
C PRO A 60 0.74 13.24 8.38
N ARG A 61 1.49 12.70 9.34
CA ARG A 61 2.16 11.41 9.17
C ARG A 61 1.13 10.29 9.16
N PHE A 62 1.42 9.19 8.48
CA PHE A 62 0.54 8.02 8.47
C PHE A 62 0.44 7.38 9.85
N LYS A 63 1.57 7.11 10.52
CA LYS A 63 1.56 6.54 11.87
C LYS A 63 0.67 7.34 12.83
N ASN A 64 -0.22 6.65 13.53
CA ASN A 64 -1.22 7.19 14.46
C ASN A 64 -2.34 8.06 13.84
N SER A 65 -2.43 8.18 12.51
CA SER A 65 -3.58 8.79 11.85
C SER A 65 -4.84 7.94 12.02
N ASP A 66 -6.01 8.47 11.65
CA ASP A 66 -7.25 7.72 11.72
C ASP A 66 -7.28 6.58 10.67
N ALA A 67 -6.70 6.78 9.49
CA ALA A 67 -6.48 5.73 8.51
C ALA A 67 -5.61 4.59 9.06
N TRP A 68 -4.53 4.93 9.79
CA TRP A 68 -3.66 3.93 10.43
C TRP A 68 -4.39 3.13 11.50
N LYS A 69 -5.11 3.80 12.41
CA LYS A 69 -5.88 3.13 13.47
C LYS A 69 -6.91 2.18 12.87
N LYS A 70 -7.64 2.66 11.86
CA LYS A 70 -8.67 1.90 11.16
C LYS A 70 -8.09 0.68 10.46
N LEU A 71 -7.02 0.85 9.70
CA LEU A 71 -6.37 -0.26 9.00
C LEU A 71 -5.83 -1.30 9.99
N LYS A 72 -5.18 -0.85 11.07
CA LYS A 72 -4.65 -1.72 12.12
C LYS A 72 -5.75 -2.54 12.80
N ASP A 73 -6.88 -1.92 13.12
CA ASP A 73 -8.06 -2.59 13.71
C ASP A 73 -8.64 -3.66 12.78
N LEU A 74 -8.84 -3.29 11.50
CA LEU A 74 -9.33 -4.20 10.46
C LEU A 74 -8.44 -5.44 10.28
N ILE A 75 -7.12 -5.27 10.34
CA ILE A 75 -6.17 -6.37 10.13
C ILE A 75 -6.04 -7.24 11.39
N ILE A 76 -5.87 -6.62 12.57
CA ILE A 76 -5.49 -7.33 13.79
C ILE A 76 -6.72 -7.86 14.53
N ASN A 77 -7.72 -7.01 14.76
CA ASN A 77 -8.87 -7.36 15.59
C ASN A 77 -9.96 -8.07 14.78
N GLU A 78 -10.18 -7.64 13.53
CA GLU A 78 -11.15 -8.28 12.63
C GLU A 78 -10.54 -9.41 11.77
N ASN A 79 -9.23 -9.68 11.90
CA ASN A 79 -8.53 -10.78 11.21
C ASN A 79 -8.77 -10.80 9.68
N LYS A 80 -8.89 -9.60 9.07
CA LYS A 80 -9.12 -9.46 7.62
C LYS A 80 -7.85 -9.78 6.83
N ILE A 81 -8.04 -10.24 5.60
CA ILE A 81 -6.96 -10.67 4.71
C ILE A 81 -6.62 -9.52 3.74
N ILE A 82 -5.35 -9.13 3.66
CA ILE A 82 -4.90 -8.14 2.68
C ILE A 82 -4.81 -8.78 1.30
N VAL A 83 -5.29 -8.07 0.29
CA VAL A 83 -5.16 -8.40 -1.13
C VAL A 83 -4.47 -7.22 -1.81
N ALA A 84 -3.28 -7.44 -2.36
CA ALA A 84 -2.51 -6.40 -3.05
C ALA A 84 -1.75 -6.99 -4.25
N HIS A 85 -1.40 -6.15 -5.22
CA HIS A 85 -0.53 -6.52 -6.33
C HIS A 85 0.93 -6.36 -5.90
N ASN A 86 1.76 -7.38 -6.10
CA ASN A 86 3.11 -7.42 -5.50
C ASN A 86 3.11 -7.21 -3.96
N ALA A 87 2.14 -7.80 -3.25
CA ALA A 87 1.85 -7.56 -1.83
C ALA A 87 3.03 -7.64 -0.84
N LYS A 88 4.17 -8.25 -1.22
CA LYS A 88 5.40 -8.21 -0.40
C LYS A 88 5.85 -6.77 -0.14
N PHE A 89 5.71 -5.91 -1.14
CA PHE A 89 6.10 -4.51 -1.06
C PHE A 89 5.21 -3.74 -0.07
N ASP A 90 3.89 -3.78 -0.25
CA ASP A 90 2.94 -3.08 0.62
C ASP A 90 3.03 -3.56 2.08
N VAL A 91 3.14 -4.88 2.29
CA VAL A 91 3.34 -5.44 3.63
C VAL A 91 4.65 -4.92 4.24
N GLY A 92 5.71 -4.76 3.44
CA GLY A 92 6.95 -4.13 3.88
C GLY A 92 6.74 -2.69 4.35
N MET A 93 5.97 -1.90 3.61
CA MET A 93 5.62 -0.53 4.00
C MET A 93 4.76 -0.48 5.26
N LEU A 94 3.77 -1.37 5.40
CA LEU A 94 2.95 -1.48 6.61
C LEU A 94 3.78 -1.88 7.84
N ASN A 95 4.75 -2.79 7.68
CA ASN A 95 5.63 -3.22 8.76
C ASN A 95 6.47 -2.06 9.31
N LYS A 96 6.95 -1.15 8.44
CA LYS A 96 7.66 0.09 8.86
C LYS A 96 6.78 1.00 9.72
N GLU A 97 5.46 0.86 9.60
CA GLU A 97 4.45 1.66 10.28
C GLU A 97 3.81 0.92 11.46
N ASP A 98 4.39 -0.19 11.94
CA ASP A 98 3.89 -0.99 13.07
C ASP A 98 2.50 -1.62 12.81
N ILE A 99 2.25 -2.00 11.55
CA ILE A 99 1.12 -2.83 11.14
C ILE A 99 1.70 -4.12 10.57
N HIS A 100 1.38 -5.27 11.17
CA HIS A 100 1.96 -6.57 10.82
C HIS A 100 0.89 -7.57 10.36
N PRO A 101 0.48 -7.51 9.07
CA PRO A 101 -0.54 -8.41 8.52
C PRO A 101 -0.08 -9.86 8.59
N GLN A 102 -0.93 -10.74 9.13
CA GLN A 102 -0.64 -12.17 9.24
C GLN A 102 -1.11 -12.97 8.01
N LYS A 103 -2.07 -12.43 7.26
CA LYS A 103 -2.69 -13.08 6.10
C LYS A 103 -2.71 -12.12 4.91
N THR A 104 -2.10 -12.57 3.82
CA THR A 104 -1.97 -11.76 2.61
C THR A 104 -2.12 -12.63 1.36
N ILE A 105 -2.86 -12.13 0.38
CA ILE A 105 -2.96 -12.66 -0.98
C ILE A 105 -2.23 -11.70 -1.91
N CYS A 106 -1.28 -12.23 -2.67
CA CYS A 106 -0.55 -11.47 -3.69
C CYS A 106 -1.14 -11.77 -5.07
N THR A 107 -1.81 -10.78 -5.68
CA THR A 107 -2.48 -10.97 -6.97
C THR A 107 -1.49 -11.17 -8.11
N TYR A 108 -0.28 -10.61 -8.02
CA TYR A 108 0.81 -10.88 -8.98
C TYR A 108 1.22 -12.35 -8.99
N LYS A 109 1.39 -12.97 -7.81
CA LYS A 109 1.69 -14.41 -7.71
C LYS A 109 0.56 -15.27 -8.25
N MET A 110 -0.70 -14.86 -8.01
CA MET A 110 -1.87 -15.55 -8.56
C MET A 110 -1.94 -15.46 -10.07
N ALA A 111 -1.70 -14.28 -10.65
CA ALA A 111 -1.64 -14.11 -12.09
C ALA A 111 -0.59 -15.02 -12.73
N ARG A 112 0.64 -15.06 -12.17
CA ARG A 112 1.72 -15.94 -12.65
C ARG A 112 1.44 -17.43 -12.44
N PHE A 113 0.67 -17.78 -11.41
CA PHE A 113 0.26 -19.17 -11.19
C PHE A 113 -0.77 -19.63 -12.24
N LEU A 114 -1.68 -18.74 -12.62
CA LEU A 114 -2.71 -19.01 -13.63
C LEU A 114 -2.15 -18.99 -15.06
N ASP A 115 -1.23 -18.08 -15.35
CA ASP A 115 -0.59 -17.93 -16.65
C ASP A 115 0.78 -18.61 -16.70
N LYS A 116 0.76 -19.95 -16.73
CA LYS A 116 1.98 -20.76 -16.73
C LYS A 116 2.82 -20.60 -17.99
N GLU A 117 2.18 -20.25 -19.10
CA GLU A 117 2.81 -20.12 -20.42
C GLU A 117 3.24 -18.68 -20.73
N GLY A 118 2.87 -17.70 -19.90
CA GLY A 118 3.24 -16.30 -20.11
C GLY A 118 2.47 -15.63 -21.25
N GLN A 119 1.24 -16.09 -21.52
CA GLN A 119 0.40 -15.57 -22.59
C GLN A 119 -0.25 -14.24 -22.22
N ILE A 120 -0.35 -13.92 -20.92
CA ILE A 120 -0.90 -12.65 -20.46
C ILE A 120 0.20 -11.59 -20.58
N PRO A 121 0.01 -10.57 -21.44
CA PRO A 121 0.96 -9.47 -21.53
C PRO A 121 1.10 -8.75 -20.19
N GLN A 122 2.34 -8.39 -19.85
CA GLN A 122 2.62 -7.62 -18.65
C GLN A 122 2.34 -6.14 -18.92
N TYR A 123 1.43 -5.57 -18.12
CA TYR A 123 1.20 -4.14 -18.07
C TYR A 123 1.73 -3.59 -16.76
N ASN A 124 2.32 -2.40 -16.81
CA ASN A 124 2.58 -1.63 -15.60
C ASN A 124 1.23 -1.06 -15.14
N LEU A 125 0.92 -1.25 -13.86
CA LEU A 125 -0.19 -0.58 -13.18
C LEU A 125 0.18 0.87 -12.91
#